data_AF-A0A7Y6TU82-F1
#
_entry.id   AF-A0A7Y6TU82-F1
#
_cell.length_a   1.000
_cell.length_b   1.000
_cell.length_c   1.000
_cell.angle_alpha   90.00
_cell.angle_beta   90.00
_cell.angle_gamma   90.00
#
_symmetry.space_group_name_H-M   'P 1'
#
loop_
_entity.id
_entity.type
_entity.pdbx_description
1 polymer ?
#
loop_
_entity_poly.entity_id
_entity_poly.type
_entity_poly.pdbx_seq_one_letter_code
_entity_poly.pdbx_strand_id
1 'polypeptide(L)'
;MERNFSLDIIKKIIENGSAKAFYEYFHSYEEAKSPIIKGWALFYLLTCSQNEDHSRDNLFYLMIRIIGIELLNHTIQGLLPLQIAYKANNLKYFHFMLLNGADPDIVNEQGVSTYEMIIREKNEKFLAFVLKYETVIYEELTKNKS
;
A
#
# COMPACT_ATOMS: atom_id res chain seq x y z
N MET A 1 14.97 8.70 30.86
CA MET A 1 14.40 9.66 29.90
C MET A 1 13.29 8.91 29.18
N GLU A 2 12.04 9.19 29.52
CA GLU A 2 10.89 8.59 28.82
C GLU A 2 11.03 8.93 27.33
N ARG A 3 11.13 7.91 26.49
CA ARG A 3 11.08 8.15 25.05
C ARG A 3 9.62 8.47 24.74
N ASN A 4 9.35 9.66 24.25
CA ASN A 4 8.03 10.04 23.80
C ASN A 4 7.80 9.56 22.36
N PHE A 5 6.56 9.20 22.05
CA PHE A 5 6.14 8.94 20.68
C PHE A 5 6.34 10.20 19.80
N SER A 6 6.80 10.01 18.56
CA SER A 6 7.17 11.08 17.63
C SER A 6 7.04 10.62 16.16
N LEU A 7 6.23 11.36 15.41
CA LEU A 7 6.08 11.16 13.97
C LEU A 7 7.38 11.44 13.20
N ASP A 8 8.22 12.36 13.67
CA ASP A 8 9.51 12.67 13.05
C ASP A 8 10.48 11.48 13.11
N ILE A 9 10.40 10.67 14.16
CA ILE A 9 11.19 9.44 14.26
C ILE A 9 10.70 8.41 13.24
N ILE A 10 9.38 8.21 13.13
CA ILE A 10 8.80 7.31 12.12
C ILE A 10 9.20 7.76 10.71
N LYS A 11 9.11 9.06 10.43
CA LYS A 11 9.52 9.65 9.16
C LYS A 11 10.96 9.29 8.81
N LYS A 12 11.91 9.53 9.72
CA LYS A 12 13.33 9.20 9.53
C LYS A 12 13.57 7.71 9.33
N ILE A 13 12.85 6.87 10.07
CA ILE A 13 12.94 5.41 9.90
C ILE A 13 12.50 5.01 8.49
N ILE A 14 11.41 5.60 7.99
CA ILE A 14 10.89 5.35 6.64
C ILE A 14 11.86 5.86 5.58
N GLU A 15 12.37 7.09 5.72
CA GLU A 15 13.36 7.67 4.81
C GLU A 15 14.60 6.77 4.69
N ASN A 16 15.06 6.20 5.81
CA ASN A 16 16.20 5.28 5.87
C ASN A 16 15.87 3.84 5.43
N GLY A 17 14.60 3.50 5.17
CA GLY A 17 14.18 2.16 4.74
C GLY A 17 14.39 1.05 5.79
N SER A 18 14.59 1.39 7.07
CA SER A 18 14.96 0.41 8.10
C SER A 18 13.75 -0.35 8.64
N ALA A 19 13.46 -1.51 8.07
CA ALA A 19 12.39 -2.40 8.53
C ALA A 19 12.54 -2.79 10.01
N LYS A 20 13.78 -3.06 10.46
CA LYS A 20 14.05 -3.41 11.87
C LYS A 20 13.70 -2.26 12.81
N ALA A 21 14.20 -1.05 12.53
CA ALA A 21 13.91 0.11 13.37
C ALA A 21 12.41 0.44 13.35
N PHE A 22 11.74 0.24 12.22
CA PHE A 22 10.30 0.41 12.10
C PHE A 22 9.53 -0.55 12.99
N TYR A 23 9.87 -1.85 12.93
CA TYR A 23 9.26 -2.88 13.78
C TYR A 23 9.45 -2.56 15.26
N GLU A 24 10.69 -2.28 15.68
CA GLU A 24 11.02 -1.97 17.07
C GLU A 24 10.25 -0.73 17.57
N TYR A 25 10.16 0.31 16.75
CA TYR A 25 9.42 1.52 17.09
C TYR A 25 7.92 1.23 17.22
N PHE A 26 7.29 0.61 16.21
CA PHE A 26 5.86 0.32 16.24
C PHE A 26 5.45 -0.66 17.34
N HIS A 27 6.36 -1.52 17.79
CA HIS A 27 6.12 -2.42 18.91
C HIS A 27 6.29 -1.74 20.28
N SER A 28 7.08 -0.66 20.36
CA SER A 28 7.41 0.01 21.62
C SER A 28 6.37 1.03 22.07
N TYR A 29 5.47 1.49 21.20
CA TYR A 29 4.50 2.55 21.49
C TYR A 29 3.07 2.10 21.20
N GLU A 30 2.16 2.33 22.14
CA GLU A 30 0.74 2.01 21.95
C GLU A 30 0.11 2.91 20.89
N GLU A 31 0.52 4.18 20.83
CA GLU A 31 0.09 5.17 19.86
C GLU A 31 0.37 4.72 18.42
N ALA A 32 1.50 4.01 18.20
CA ALA A 32 1.87 3.51 16.89
C ALA A 32 0.93 2.41 16.37
N LYS A 33 0.13 1.80 17.25
CA LYS A 33 -0.87 0.78 16.86
C LYS A 33 -2.13 1.39 16.27
N SER A 34 -2.35 2.70 16.46
CA SER A 34 -3.52 3.42 15.93
C SER A 34 -3.62 3.30 14.41
N PRO A 35 -4.82 3.02 13.86
CA PRO A 35 -5.05 3.00 12.41
C PRO A 35 -4.66 4.31 11.71
N ILE A 36 -4.79 5.45 12.41
CA ILE A 36 -4.41 6.76 11.88
C ILE A 36 -2.90 6.85 11.67
N ILE A 37 -2.11 6.40 12.64
CA ILE A 37 -0.64 6.41 12.55
C ILE A 37 -0.15 5.42 11.50
N LYS A 38 -0.73 4.22 11.48
CA LYS A 38 -0.46 3.21 10.46
C LYS A 38 -0.78 3.73 9.05
N GLY A 39 -1.94 4.36 8.88
CA GLY A 39 -2.37 4.93 7.62
C GLY A 39 -1.44 6.05 7.16
N TRP A 40 -1.13 6.98 8.04
CA TRP A 40 -0.15 8.04 7.76
C TRP A 40 1.21 7.48 7.36
N ALA A 41 1.72 6.47 8.08
CA ALA A 41 3.02 5.88 7.81
C ALA A 41 3.03 5.13 6.46
N LEU A 42 1.95 4.42 6.12
CA LEU A 42 1.78 3.79 4.81
C LEU A 42 1.74 4.85 3.70
N PHE A 43 0.93 5.90 3.85
CA PHE A 43 0.86 6.99 2.88
C PHE A 43 2.23 7.63 2.65
N TYR A 44 2.95 7.93 3.73
CA TYR A 44 4.28 8.53 3.64
C TYR A 44 5.27 7.60 2.92
N LEU A 45 5.28 6.31 3.29
CA LEU A 45 6.12 5.31 2.63
C LEU A 45 5.83 5.18 1.13
N LEU A 46 4.55 5.13 0.74
CA LEU A 46 4.16 4.99 -0.66
C LEU A 46 4.55 6.24 -1.48
N THR A 47 4.34 7.43 -0.92
CA THR A 47 4.62 8.69 -1.62
C THR A 47 6.12 8.97 -1.77
N CYS A 48 6.96 8.53 -0.83
CA CYS A 48 8.41 8.65 -0.94
C CYS A 48 9.08 7.51 -1.72
N SER A 49 8.34 6.49 -2.15
CA SER A 49 8.86 5.31 -2.88
C SER A 49 8.39 5.31 -4.34
N GLN A 50 8.74 6.35 -5.09
CA GLN A 50 8.35 6.50 -6.49
C GLN A 50 9.18 5.61 -7.44
N ASN A 51 8.60 5.25 -8.59
CA ASN A 51 9.30 4.61 -9.71
C ASN A 51 10.15 3.39 -9.32
N GLU A 52 9.55 2.45 -8.58
CA GLU A 52 10.18 1.17 -8.21
C GLU A 52 11.48 1.32 -7.39
N ASP A 53 11.62 2.37 -6.59
CA ASP A 53 12.69 2.47 -5.58
C ASP A 53 12.65 1.27 -4.63
N HIS A 54 13.67 0.41 -4.74
CA HIS A 54 13.79 -0.82 -3.96
C HIS A 54 14.34 -0.62 -2.54
N SER A 55 14.83 0.57 -2.21
CA SER A 55 15.48 0.85 -0.92
C SER A 55 14.56 0.62 0.28
N ARG A 56 13.23 0.62 0.08
CA ARG A 56 12.22 0.47 1.13
C ARG A 56 11.37 -0.78 0.99
N ASP A 57 11.72 -1.72 0.12
CA ASP A 57 10.89 -2.91 -0.13
C ASP A 57 10.65 -3.75 1.12
N ASN A 58 11.71 -4.02 1.88
CA ASN A 58 11.59 -4.80 3.13
C ASN A 58 10.70 -4.09 4.15
N LEU A 59 10.81 -2.76 4.22
CA LEU A 59 9.97 -1.95 5.08
C LEU A 59 8.52 -1.95 4.60
N PHE A 60 8.29 -1.84 3.30
CA PHE A 60 6.96 -1.92 2.71
C PHE A 60 6.29 -3.26 2.98
N TYR A 61 6.99 -4.38 2.75
CA TYR A 61 6.43 -5.69 3.04
C TYR A 61 6.10 -5.86 4.52
N LEU A 62 6.96 -5.38 5.42
CA LEU A 62 6.66 -5.36 6.85
C LEU A 62 5.43 -4.50 7.16
N MET A 63 5.33 -3.30 6.56
CA MET A 63 4.20 -2.40 6.75
C MET A 63 2.89 -3.09 6.37
N ILE A 64 2.80 -3.70 5.19
CA ILE A 64 1.59 -4.41 4.73
C ILE A 64 1.16 -5.49 5.74
N ARG A 65 2.12 -6.20 6.35
CA ARG A 65 1.84 -7.22 7.36
C ARG A 65 1.35 -6.65 8.69
N ILE A 66 1.70 -5.40 9.03
CA ILE A 66 1.31 -4.74 10.29
C ILE A 66 -0.04 -4.04 10.20
N ILE A 67 -0.39 -3.49 9.02
CA ILE A 67 -1.61 -2.70 8.83
C ILE A 67 -2.87 -3.54 8.66
N GLY A 68 -2.74 -4.76 8.15
CA GLY A 68 -3.86 -5.65 7.89
C GLY A 68 -4.68 -5.28 6.65
N ILE A 69 -5.54 -6.19 6.21
CA ILE A 69 -6.35 -6.05 4.98
C ILE A 69 -7.36 -4.90 5.05
N GLU A 70 -7.93 -4.62 6.24
CA GLU A 70 -8.93 -3.55 6.38
C GLU A 70 -8.34 -2.21 5.91
N LEU A 71 -7.12 -1.86 6.34
CA LEU A 71 -6.52 -0.58 5.98
C LEU A 71 -6.16 -0.48 4.49
N LEU A 72 -5.98 -1.60 3.79
CA LEU A 72 -5.76 -1.60 2.33
C LEU A 72 -6.99 -1.11 1.54
N ASN A 73 -8.16 -1.22 2.14
CA ASN A 73 -9.47 -0.96 1.54
C ASN A 73 -10.17 0.26 2.14
N HIS A 74 -9.46 1.04 2.96
CA HIS A 74 -9.93 2.32 3.50
C HIS A 74 -9.13 3.50 2.92
N THR A 75 -9.79 4.66 2.81
CA THR A 75 -9.13 5.87 2.31
C THR A 75 -8.13 6.40 3.34
N ILE A 76 -6.96 6.77 2.84
CA ILE A 76 -5.91 7.49 3.55
C ILE A 76 -5.70 8.81 2.83
N GLN A 77 -6.05 9.92 3.49
CA GLN A 77 -6.07 11.25 2.88
C GLN A 77 -6.93 11.30 1.59
N GLY A 78 -8.11 10.68 1.63
CA GLY A 78 -9.06 10.68 0.52
C GLY A 78 -8.73 9.73 -0.64
N LEU A 79 -7.64 8.95 -0.57
CA LEU A 79 -7.25 7.98 -1.59
C LEU A 79 -7.09 6.58 -1.01
N LEU A 80 -7.35 5.54 -1.80
CA LEU A 80 -7.04 4.18 -1.41
C LEU A 80 -5.52 3.90 -1.53
N PRO A 81 -4.92 3.05 -0.68
CA PRO A 81 -3.53 2.62 -0.80
C PRO A 81 -3.13 2.18 -2.21
N LEU A 82 -4.02 1.46 -2.90
CA LEU A 82 -3.79 1.01 -4.27
C LEU A 82 -3.71 2.18 -5.26
N GLN A 83 -4.53 3.21 -5.08
CA GLN A 83 -4.47 4.46 -5.88
C GLN A 83 -3.19 5.25 -5.59
N ILE A 84 -2.71 5.26 -4.34
CA ILE A 84 -1.46 5.94 -3.98
C ILE A 84 -0.26 5.25 -4.65
N ALA A 85 -0.20 3.91 -4.65
CA ALA A 85 0.85 3.17 -5.37
C ALA A 85 0.77 3.35 -6.89
N TYR A 86 -0.45 3.42 -7.45
CA TYR A 86 -0.66 3.76 -8.86
C TYR A 86 -0.10 5.16 -9.19
N LYS A 87 -0.45 6.19 -8.41
CA LYS A 87 0.07 7.56 -8.57
C LYS A 87 1.59 7.65 -8.38
N ALA A 88 2.16 6.83 -7.50
CA ALA A 88 3.61 6.72 -7.32
C ALA A 88 4.32 5.94 -8.46
N ASN A 89 3.57 5.45 -9.45
CA ASN A 89 4.04 4.60 -10.55
C ASN A 89 4.78 3.35 -10.06
N ASN A 90 4.42 2.85 -8.88
CA ASN A 90 5.09 1.73 -8.23
C ASN A 90 4.26 0.45 -8.42
N LEU A 91 4.42 -0.17 -9.60
CA LEU A 91 3.69 -1.37 -9.98
C LEU A 91 3.96 -2.55 -9.04
N LYS A 92 5.17 -2.62 -8.49
CA LYS A 92 5.54 -3.66 -7.51
C LYS A 92 4.70 -3.56 -6.25
N TYR A 93 4.56 -2.36 -5.68
CA TYR A 93 3.76 -2.15 -4.47
C TYR A 93 2.27 -2.32 -4.76
N PHE A 94 1.82 -1.87 -5.93
CA PHE A 94 0.47 -2.11 -6.41
C PHE A 94 0.13 -3.60 -6.48
N HIS A 95 0.97 -4.39 -7.17
CA HIS A 95 0.79 -5.84 -7.30
C HIS A 95 0.80 -6.52 -5.93
N PHE A 96 1.75 -6.16 -5.06
CA PHE A 96 1.84 -6.76 -3.74
C PHE A 96 0.59 -6.46 -2.88
N MET A 97 0.03 -5.25 -2.97
CA MET A 97 -1.21 -4.93 -2.27
C MET A 97 -2.41 -5.72 -2.78
N LEU A 98 -2.54 -5.93 -4.10
CA LEU A 98 -3.58 -6.81 -4.66
C LEU A 98 -3.47 -8.24 -4.11
N LEU A 99 -2.26 -8.80 -4.07
CA LEU A 99 -2.02 -10.14 -3.50
C LEU A 99 -2.34 -10.23 -2.00
N ASN A 100 -2.40 -9.10 -1.30
CA ASN A 100 -2.77 -9.02 0.11
C ASN A 100 -4.23 -8.58 0.33
N GLY A 101 -5.07 -8.63 -0.71
CA GLY A 101 -6.50 -8.42 -0.62
C GLY A 101 -6.95 -6.96 -0.74
N ALA A 102 -6.11 -6.08 -1.29
CA ALA A 102 -6.58 -4.79 -1.75
C ALA A 102 -7.58 -4.99 -2.90
N ASP A 103 -8.74 -4.37 -2.80
CA ASP A 103 -9.81 -4.45 -3.79
C ASP A 103 -9.76 -3.23 -4.72
N PRO A 104 -9.49 -3.43 -6.02
CA PRO A 104 -9.34 -2.34 -6.99
C PRO A 104 -10.67 -1.67 -7.37
N ASP A 105 -11.82 -2.27 -7.07
CA ASP A 105 -13.15 -1.76 -7.38
C ASP A 105 -13.72 -0.85 -6.28
N ILE A 106 -13.15 -0.88 -5.07
CA ILE A 106 -13.51 0.08 -4.02
C ILE A 106 -13.26 1.49 -4.52
N VAL A 107 -14.24 2.37 -4.25
CA VAL A 107 -14.18 3.78 -4.63
C VAL A 107 -13.64 4.64 -3.51
N ASN A 108 -12.89 5.68 -3.89
CA ASN A 108 -12.42 6.70 -2.95
C ASN A 108 -13.52 7.72 -2.61
N GLU A 109 -13.16 8.78 -1.88
CA GLU A 109 -14.09 9.85 -1.48
C GLU A 109 -14.69 10.63 -2.67
N GLN A 110 -14.09 10.54 -3.85
CA GLN A 110 -14.60 11.12 -5.09
C GLN A 110 -15.44 10.14 -5.91
N GLY A 111 -15.71 8.93 -5.40
CA GLY A 111 -16.48 7.92 -6.10
C GLY A 111 -15.73 7.24 -7.25
N VAL A 112 -14.40 7.29 -7.27
CA VAL A 112 -13.56 6.73 -8.33
C VAL A 112 -12.80 5.51 -7.80
N SER A 113 -12.86 4.40 -8.52
CA SER A 113 -12.11 3.17 -8.20
C SER A 113 -10.69 3.19 -8.79
N THR A 114 -9.86 2.23 -8.40
CA THR A 114 -8.49 2.16 -8.93
C THR A 114 -8.46 1.71 -10.39
N TYR A 115 -9.32 0.76 -10.77
CA TYR A 115 -9.49 0.36 -12.17
C TYR A 115 -10.02 1.48 -13.04
N GLU A 116 -10.96 2.27 -12.54
CA GLU A 116 -11.45 3.43 -13.27
C GLU A 116 -10.34 4.46 -13.53
N MET A 117 -9.47 4.73 -12.56
CA MET A 117 -8.31 5.61 -12.77
C MET A 117 -7.39 5.09 -13.87
N ILE A 118 -7.00 3.81 -13.79
CA ILE A 118 -6.08 3.19 -14.76
C ILE A 118 -6.65 3.25 -16.18
N ILE A 119 -7.94 2.96 -16.34
CA ILE A 119 -8.63 2.97 -17.64
C ILE A 119 -8.73 4.40 -18.18
N ARG A 120 -9.17 5.36 -17.37
CA ARG A 120 -9.37 6.76 -17.79
C ARG A 120 -8.06 7.42 -18.20
N GLU A 121 -6.99 7.18 -17.43
CA GLU A 121 -5.67 7.78 -17.67
C GLU A 121 -4.86 7.04 -18.74
N LYS A 122 -5.31 5.85 -19.18
CA LYS A 122 -4.65 5.03 -20.21
C LYS A 122 -3.18 4.74 -19.90
N ASN A 123 -2.87 4.48 -18.63
CA ASN A 123 -1.53 4.09 -18.23
C ASN A 123 -1.24 2.65 -18.70
N GLU A 124 -0.57 2.52 -19.85
CA GLU A 124 -0.34 1.24 -20.52
C GLU A 124 0.30 0.18 -19.62
N LYS A 125 1.26 0.58 -18.78
CA LYS A 125 1.95 -0.31 -17.84
C LYS A 125 0.99 -0.95 -16.86
N PHE A 126 0.13 -0.15 -16.23
CA PHE A 126 -0.86 -0.65 -15.28
C PHE A 126 -2.02 -1.35 -15.98
N LEU A 127 -2.45 -0.87 -17.14
CA LEU A 127 -3.52 -1.49 -17.92
C LEU A 127 -3.14 -2.91 -18.36
N ALA A 128 -1.93 -3.08 -18.92
CA ALA A 128 -1.43 -4.40 -19.29
C ALA A 128 -1.32 -5.33 -18.07
N PHE A 129 -0.90 -4.80 -16.93
CA PHE A 129 -0.81 -5.57 -15.69
C PHE A 129 -2.19 -6.03 -15.19
N VAL A 130 -3.17 -5.13 -15.06
CA VAL A 130 -4.49 -5.49 -14.49
C VAL A 130 -5.26 -6.45 -15.40
N LEU A 131 -5.17 -6.29 -16.73
CA LEU A 131 -5.76 -7.24 -17.68
C LEU A 131 -5.19 -8.65 -17.50
N LYS A 132 -3.86 -8.75 -17.35
CA LYS A 132 -3.19 -10.04 -17.12
C LYS A 132 -3.57 -10.62 -15.75
N TYR A 133 -3.59 -9.79 -14.71
CA TYR A 133 -3.93 -10.20 -13.35
C TYR A 133 -5.34 -10.81 -13.29
N GLU A 134 -6.33 -10.12 -13.86
CA GLU A 134 -7.72 -10.59 -13.91
C GLU A 134 -7.90 -11.87 -14.73
N THR A 135 -7.18 -11.98 -15.87
CA THR A 135 -7.21 -13.21 -16.69
C THR A 135 -6.74 -14.42 -15.89
N VAL A 136 -5.63 -14.28 -15.14
CA VAL A 136 -5.10 -15.36 -14.29
C VAL A 136 -6.10 -15.73 -13.19
N ILE A 137 -6.71 -14.76 -12.52
CA ILE A 137 -7.73 -15.02 -11.49
C ILE A 137 -8.91 -15.79 -12.08
N TYR A 138 -9.42 -15.35 -13.23
CA TYR A 138 -10.55 -15.99 -13.89
C TYR A 138 -10.26 -17.47 -14.25
N GLU A 139 -9.08 -17.75 -14.79
CA GLU A 139 -8.64 -19.11 -15.10
C GLU A 139 -8.58 -20.01 -13.83
N GLU A 140 -8.03 -19.49 -12.73
CA GLU A 140 -7.96 -20.25 -11.47
C GLU A 140 -9.35 -20.49 -10.85
N LEU A 141 -10.27 -19.52 -10.94
CA LEU A 141 -11.64 -19.67 -10.47
C LEU A 141 -12.46 -20.69 -11.29
N THR A 142 -12.12 -20.87 -12.56
CA THR A 142 -12.82 -21.81 -13.45
C THR A 142 -12.27 -23.23 -13.35
N LYS A 143 -10.96 -23.42 -13.14
CA LYS A 143 -10.35 -24.74 -12.86
C LYS A 143 -10.87 -25.38 -11.56
N ASN A 144 -11.11 -24.58 -10.52
CA ASN A 144 -11.61 -25.10 -9.23
C ASN A 144 -13.08 -25.53 -9.26
N LYS A 145 -13.78 -25.39 -10.39
CA LYS A 145 -15.18 -25.80 -10.60
C LYS A 145 -15.33 -27.08 -11.44
N SER A 146 -14.24 -27.62 -12.00
CA SER A 146 -14.19 -28.86 -12.79
C SER A 146 -13.65 -30.01 -11.96
#